data_AF-A0A3S4VBI3-F1
#
_entry.id   AF-A0A3S4VBI3-F1
#
_cell.length_a   1.000
_cell.length_b   1.000
_cell.length_c   1.000
_cell.angle_alpha   90.00
_cell.angle_beta   90.00
_cell.angle_gamma   90.00
#
_symmetry.space_group_name_H-M   'P 1'
#
loop_
_entity.id
_entity.type
_entity.pdbx_description
1 polymer ?
#
loop_
_entity_poly.entity_id
_entity_poly.type
_entity_poly.pdbx_seq_one_letter_code
_entity_poly.pdbx_strand_id
1 'polypeptide(L)'
;MRQPLESGEIVISRTNAKIQFPARFQLVAAMNPSPTGHYTGTHNRTSPQQIMRYLNRLSGPFLDRFDLSIEVPLLPQGSLQHSGDRGETSTQVREKVLKVREIQLARAGKINAYLTGKEIERDCKLNKKRRYFLRTH
;
A
#
# COMPACT_ATOMS: atom_id res chain seq x y z
N MET A 1 11.25 8.22 7.58
CA MET A 1 10.48 7.14 6.93
C MET A 1 10.97 6.79 5.53
N ARG A 2 11.41 7.75 4.70
CA ARG A 2 11.86 7.47 3.32
C ARG A 2 12.92 6.37 3.21
N GLN A 3 14.06 6.54 3.86
CA GLN A 3 15.14 5.56 3.85
C GLN A 3 14.68 4.16 4.32
N PRO A 4 14.03 3.99 5.50
CA PRO A 4 13.63 2.66 5.94
C PRO A 4 12.63 1.95 5.02
N LEU A 5 11.77 2.68 4.29
CA LEU A 5 10.86 2.06 3.30
C LEU A 5 11.60 1.52 2.07
N GLU A 6 12.74 2.10 1.70
CA GLU A 6 13.53 1.69 0.54
C GLU A 6 14.59 0.64 0.89
N SER A 7 15.40 0.89 1.92
CA SER A 7 16.51 0.00 2.29
C SER A 7 16.08 -1.10 3.25
N GLY A 8 14.92 -0.97 3.90
CA GLY A 8 14.52 -1.87 4.99
C GLY A 8 15.43 -1.74 6.22
N GLU A 9 16.16 -0.64 6.35
CA GLU A 9 17.19 -0.42 7.38
C GLU A 9 17.32 1.06 7.72
N ILE A 10 17.72 1.35 8.95
CA ILE A 10 18.01 2.70 9.43
C ILE A 10 19.48 2.75 9.82
N VAL A 11 20.21 3.68 9.21
CA VAL A 11 21.61 3.93 9.54
C VAL A 11 21.70 5.22 10.35
N ILE A 12 22.21 5.12 11.58
CA ILE A 12 22.42 6.25 12.47
C ILE A 12 23.92 6.52 12.55
N SER A 13 24.36 7.64 11.98
CA SER A 13 25.75 8.11 12.04
C SER A 13 25.92 9.17 13.13
N ARG A 14 26.82 8.93 14.07
CA ARG A 14 27.28 9.85 15.12
C ARG A 14 28.78 10.06 14.96
N THR A 15 29.32 11.14 15.54
CA THR A 15 30.73 11.56 15.39
C THR A 15 31.74 10.42 15.62
N ASN A 16 31.42 9.46 16.50
CA ASN A 16 32.29 8.33 16.83
C ASN A 16 31.69 6.94 16.51
N ALA A 17 30.54 6.84 15.83
CA ALA A 17 29.91 5.54 15.56
C ALA A 17 28.93 5.56 14.38
N LYS A 18 28.85 4.43 13.67
CA LYS A 18 27.80 4.14 12.68
C LYS A 18 27.07 2.88 13.11
N ILE A 19 25.77 2.99 13.39
CA ILE A 19 24.94 1.86 13.85
C ILE A 19 23.82 1.63 12.83
N GLN A 20 23.58 0.37 12.49
CA GLN A 20 22.56 -0.05 11.52
C GLN A 20 21.49 -0.87 12.23
N PHE A 21 20.22 -0.50 12.05
CA PHE A 21 19.06 -1.18 12.60
C PHE A 21 18.17 -1.73 11.48
N PRO A 22 17.64 -2.95 11.60
CA PRO A 22 16.67 -3.47 10.64
C PRO A 22 15.34 -2.69 10.76
N ALA A 23 14.72 -2.42 9.63
CA ALA A 23 13.46 -1.67 9.52
C ALA A 23 12.61 -2.18 8.34
N ARG A 24 12.54 -3.50 8.14
CA ARG A 24 11.67 -4.13 7.14
C ARG A 24 10.27 -4.28 7.69
N PHE A 25 9.33 -3.48 7.18
CA PHE A 25 7.91 -3.55 7.55
C PHE A 25 7.01 -3.26 6.35
N GLN A 26 5.76 -3.71 6.42
CA GLN A 26 4.70 -3.27 5.51
C GLN A 26 4.05 -2.03 6.12
N LEU A 27 4.07 -0.91 5.39
CA LEU A 27 3.31 0.28 5.77
C LEU A 27 1.88 0.15 5.28
N VAL A 28 0.93 0.25 6.20
CA VAL A 28 -0.50 0.41 5.91
C VAL A 28 -0.93 1.71 6.56
N ALA A 29 -1.46 2.64 5.75
CA ALA A 29 -1.86 3.96 6.21
C ALA A 29 -3.26 4.28 5.67
N ALA A 30 -3.99 5.10 6.42
CA ALA A 30 -5.25 5.70 6.00
C ALA A 30 -5.15 7.21 6.24
N MET A 31 -5.76 7.98 5.36
CA MET A 31 -5.86 9.42 5.48
C MET A 31 -7.25 9.89 5.06
N ASN A 32 -7.67 11.01 5.62
CA ASN A 32 -8.88 11.67 5.16
C ASN A 32 -8.60 12.41 3.85
N PRO A 33 -9.60 12.60 2.98
CA PRO A 33 -9.44 13.37 1.75
C PRO A 33 -9.37 14.89 1.98
N SER A 34 -9.80 15.36 3.16
CA SER A 34 -9.78 16.77 3.58
C SER A 34 -9.79 16.88 5.11
N PRO A 35 -9.55 18.07 5.69
CA PRO A 35 -9.70 18.30 7.13
C PRO A 35 -11.08 17.94 7.69
N THR A 36 -12.13 18.09 6.88
CA THR A 36 -13.51 17.77 7.26
C THR A 36 -13.93 16.35 6.92
N GLY A 37 -13.06 15.54 6.31
CA GLY A 37 -13.37 14.17 5.90
C GLY A 37 -14.27 14.05 4.67
N HIS A 38 -14.60 15.16 4.01
CA HIS A 38 -15.49 15.21 2.85
C HIS A 38 -14.83 15.99 1.70
N TYR A 39 -14.92 15.48 0.48
CA TYR A 39 -14.43 16.14 -0.75
C TYR A 39 -15.58 16.78 -1.56
N THR A 40 -16.84 16.36 -1.33
CA THR A 40 -18.04 16.81 -2.05
C THR A 40 -19.26 16.88 -1.11
N GLY A 41 -20.33 17.56 -1.55
CA GLY A 41 -21.62 17.63 -0.85
C GLY A 41 -21.80 18.81 0.11
N THR A 42 -23.01 18.95 0.66
CA THR A 42 -23.43 20.04 1.56
C THR A 42 -22.65 20.10 2.89
N HIS A 43 -21.94 19.02 3.23
CA HIS A 43 -21.08 18.93 4.41
C HIS A 43 -19.62 19.30 4.14
N ASN A 44 -19.22 19.48 2.87
CA ASN A 44 -17.88 19.98 2.56
C ASN A 44 -17.82 21.49 2.80
N ARG A 45 -17.36 21.87 3.99
CA ARG A 45 -17.13 23.28 4.39
C ARG A 45 -15.71 23.75 4.11
N THR A 46 -14.90 22.94 3.41
CA THR A 46 -13.48 23.21 3.17
C THR A 46 -13.29 23.79 1.78
N SER A 47 -12.60 24.94 1.68
CA SER A 47 -12.27 25.51 0.37
C SER A 47 -11.25 24.64 -0.38
N PRO A 48 -11.21 24.66 -1.72
CA PRO A 48 -10.20 23.93 -2.50
C PRO A 48 -8.76 24.25 -2.07
N GLN A 49 -8.50 25.50 -1.68
CA GLN A 49 -7.19 25.94 -1.16
C GLN A 49 -6.84 25.25 0.17
N GLN A 50 -7.81 25.10 1.07
CA GLN A 50 -7.61 24.41 2.35
C GLN A 50 -7.40 22.89 2.14
N ILE A 51 -8.12 22.29 1.18
CA ILE A 51 -7.90 20.88 0.78
C ILE A 51 -6.49 20.69 0.24
N MET A 52 -6.06 21.53 -0.70
CA MET A 52 -4.69 21.46 -1.22
C MET A 52 -3.65 21.65 -0.13
N ARG A 53 -3.81 22.63 0.77
CA ARG A 53 -2.89 22.80 1.91
C ARG A 53 -2.84 21.58 2.84
N TYR A 54 -3.98 20.89 3.04
CA TYR A 54 -4.05 19.68 3.85
C TYR A 54 -3.30 18.50 3.19
N LEU A 55 -3.55 18.27 1.90
CA LEU A 55 -2.90 17.22 1.12
C LEU A 55 -1.39 17.47 0.97
N ASN A 56 -0.99 18.72 0.79
CA ASN A 56 0.41 19.13 0.68
C ASN A 56 1.22 18.95 1.97
N ARG A 57 0.60 18.61 3.11
CA ARG A 57 1.33 18.22 4.33
C ARG A 57 2.06 16.89 4.13
N LEU A 58 1.59 16.07 3.20
CA LEU A 58 2.25 14.86 2.75
C LEU A 58 3.17 15.22 1.59
N SER A 59 4.46 14.88 1.70
CA SER A 59 5.39 15.18 0.62
C SER A 59 5.12 14.24 -0.56
N GLY A 60 5.11 14.79 -1.78
CA GLY A 60 5.02 13.99 -3.01
C GLY A 60 6.00 12.81 -3.03
N PRO A 61 7.29 13.02 -2.71
CA PRO A 61 8.26 11.93 -2.63
C PRO A 61 7.98 10.83 -1.60
N PHE A 62 7.12 11.07 -0.62
CA PHE A 62 6.63 10.05 0.31
C PHE A 62 5.42 9.31 -0.25
N LEU A 63 4.50 10.02 -0.91
CA LEU A 63 3.34 9.44 -1.58
C LEU A 63 3.76 8.54 -2.76
N ASP A 64 4.83 8.88 -3.48
CA ASP A 64 5.45 8.08 -4.54
C ASP A 64 6.01 6.72 -4.05
N ARG A 65 5.84 6.39 -2.76
CA ARG A 65 6.27 5.13 -2.15
C ARG A 65 5.10 4.25 -1.72
N PHE A 66 3.87 4.68 -1.97
CA PHE A 66 2.70 3.83 -1.83
C PHE A 66 2.42 3.15 -3.17
N ASP A 67 2.76 1.88 -3.26
CA ASP A 67 2.48 1.07 -4.45
C ASP A 67 0.97 0.90 -4.71
N LEU A 68 0.16 0.96 -3.64
CA LEU A 68 -1.28 0.80 -3.70
C LEU A 68 -1.96 1.92 -2.92
N SER A 69 -2.78 2.70 -3.62
CA SER A 69 -3.70 3.68 -3.04
C SER A 69 -5.11 3.32 -3.46
N ILE A 70 -6.02 3.19 -2.49
CA ILE A 70 -7.42 2.86 -2.72
C ILE A 70 -8.26 3.97 -2.09
N GLU A 71 -9.14 4.57 -2.88
CA GLU A 71 -10.18 5.46 -2.36
C GLU A 71 -11.31 4.60 -1.76
N VAL A 72 -11.60 4.84 -0.48
CA VAL A 72 -12.70 4.16 0.21
C VAL A 72 -13.92 5.09 0.18
N PRO A 73 -14.99 4.74 -0.56
CA PRO A 73 -16.17 5.58 -0.65
C PRO A 73 -16.89 5.63 0.71
N LEU A 74 -17.61 6.73 0.96
CA LEU A 74 -18.50 6.79 2.12
C LEU A 74 -19.58 5.72 2.00
N LEU A 75 -19.78 4.98 3.09
CA LEU A 75 -20.89 4.04 3.19
C LEU A 75 -22.22 4.81 3.28
N PRO A 76 -23.30 4.34 2.62
CA PRO A 76 -24.64 4.85 2.81
C PRO A 76 -25.06 4.86 4.30
N GLN A 77 -26.00 5.74 4.64
CA GLN A 77 -26.58 5.74 5.99
C GLN A 77 -27.24 4.37 6.27
N GLY A 78 -27.02 3.83 7.47
CA GLY A 78 -27.55 2.53 7.87
C GLY A 78 -26.73 1.31 7.41
N SER A 79 -25.67 1.48 6.60
CA SER A 79 -24.84 0.35 6.15
C SER A 79 -24.16 -0.43 7.28
N LEU A 80 -23.89 0.21 8.42
CA LEU A 80 -23.35 -0.44 9.62
C LEU A 80 -24.41 -1.20 10.43
N GLN A 81 -25.70 -0.93 10.20
CA GLN A 81 -26.83 -1.60 10.88
C GLN A 81 -27.23 -2.89 10.15
N HIS A 82 -26.97 -2.97 8.84
CA HIS A 82 -27.12 -4.19 8.09
C HIS A 82 -25.94 -5.13 8.37
N SER A 83 -26.19 -6.19 9.13
CA SER A 83 -25.33 -7.38 9.20
C SER A 83 -25.42 -8.22 7.92
N GLY A 84 -25.29 -7.56 6.76
CA GLY A 84 -25.16 -8.23 5.48
C GLY A 84 -23.84 -9.01 5.39
N ASP A 85 -23.70 -9.79 4.32
CA ASP A 85 -22.56 -10.68 4.08
C ASP A 85 -21.23 -9.93 4.25
N ARG A 86 -20.49 -10.25 5.32
CA ARG A 86 -19.27 -9.51 5.74
C ARG A 86 -18.07 -9.81 4.86
N GLY A 87 -18.29 -10.44 3.71
CA GLY A 87 -17.26 -10.96 2.84
C GLY A 87 -16.47 -12.06 3.53
N GLU A 88 -15.23 -12.25 3.07
CA GLU A 88 -14.35 -13.27 3.60
C GLU A 88 -13.87 -12.92 5.02
N THR A 89 -13.97 -13.89 5.93
CA THR A 89 -13.40 -13.77 7.27
C THR A 89 -11.88 -13.74 7.23
N SER A 90 -11.26 -13.17 8.26
CA SER A 90 -9.80 -13.18 8.42
C SER A 90 -9.21 -14.59 8.39
N THR A 91 -9.95 -15.61 8.86
CA THR A 91 -9.54 -17.02 8.80
C THR A 91 -9.49 -17.53 7.36
N GLN A 92 -10.55 -17.29 6.57
CA GLN A 92 -10.60 -17.68 5.16
C GLN A 92 -9.49 -17.00 4.35
N VAL A 93 -9.27 -15.70 4.57
CA VAL A 93 -8.19 -14.96 3.91
C VAL A 93 -6.83 -15.50 4.32
N ARG A 94 -6.61 -15.81 5.61
CA ARG A 94 -5.37 -16.42 6.11
C ARG A 94 -5.06 -17.74 5.41
N GLU A 95 -6.04 -18.63 5.28
CA GLU A 95 -5.85 -19.91 4.61
C GLU A 95 -5.46 -19.74 3.14
N LYS A 96 -6.12 -18.83 2.42
CA LYS A 96 -5.73 -18.49 1.04
C LYS A 96 -4.30 -17.97 0.97
N VAL A 97 -3.92 -17.05 1.86
CA VAL A 97 -2.56 -16.49 1.91
C VAL A 97 -1.52 -17.59 2.16
N LEU A 98 -1.79 -18.53 3.08
CA LEU A 98 -0.89 -19.65 3.37
C LEU A 98 -0.70 -20.56 2.14
N LYS A 99 -1.78 -20.97 1.48
CA LYS A 99 -1.72 -21.78 0.24
C LYS A 99 -0.88 -21.09 -0.83
N VAL A 100 -1.07 -19.79 -1.04
CA VAL A 100 -0.29 -19.03 -2.03
C VAL A 100 1.17 -18.89 -1.59
N ARG A 101 1.47 -18.80 -0.30
CA ARG A 101 2.85 -18.79 0.20
C ARG A 101 3.57 -20.11 -0.06
N GLU A 102 2.91 -21.24 0.12
CA GLU A 102 3.48 -22.56 -0.20
C GLU A 102 3.88 -22.65 -1.67
N ILE A 103 3.02 -22.18 -2.59
CA ILE A 103 3.34 -22.11 -4.02
C ILE A 103 4.58 -21.24 -4.30
N GLN A 104 4.69 -20.09 -3.62
CA GLN A 104 5.84 -19.19 -3.78
C GLN A 104 7.13 -19.84 -3.27
N LEU A 105 7.08 -20.46 -2.09
CA LEU A 105 8.20 -21.16 -1.48
C LEU A 105 8.65 -22.34 -2.34
N ALA A 106 7.71 -23.14 -2.86
CA ALA A 106 8.02 -24.24 -3.77
C ALA A 106 8.66 -23.76 -5.08
N ARG A 107 8.26 -22.58 -5.60
CA ARG A 107 8.79 -22.03 -6.86
C ARG A 107 10.20 -21.45 -6.73
N ALA A 108 10.48 -20.70 -5.66
CA ALA A 108 11.71 -19.90 -5.57
C ALA A 108 12.39 -19.93 -4.19
N GLY A 109 11.91 -20.75 -3.25
CA GLY A 109 12.41 -20.81 -1.87
C GLY A 109 12.11 -19.56 -1.04
N LYS A 110 11.33 -18.62 -1.57
CA LYS A 110 11.04 -17.31 -0.95
C LYS A 110 9.69 -16.76 -1.41
N ILE A 111 9.13 -15.82 -0.66
CA ILE A 111 7.91 -15.10 -1.10
C ILE A 111 8.23 -14.09 -2.20
N ASN A 112 7.21 -13.72 -2.99
CA ASN A 112 7.29 -12.81 -4.13
C ASN A 112 7.97 -11.47 -3.80
N ALA A 113 7.77 -10.98 -2.58
CA ALA A 113 8.36 -9.72 -2.10
C ALA A 113 9.90 -9.72 -2.10
N TYR A 114 10.53 -10.90 -2.19
CA TYR A 114 12.00 -11.05 -2.20
C TYR A 114 12.55 -11.56 -3.52
N LEU A 115 11.73 -11.61 -4.57
CA LEU A 115 12.23 -11.98 -5.90
C LEU A 115 13.12 -10.86 -6.45
N THR A 116 14.25 -11.26 -7.01
CA THR A 116 15.13 -10.38 -7.77
C THR A 116 14.54 -10.08 -9.15
N GLY A 117 15.03 -9.04 -9.84
CA GLY A 117 14.57 -8.71 -11.19
C GLY A 117 14.65 -9.90 -12.17
N LYS A 118 15.74 -10.69 -12.09
CA LYS A 118 15.90 -11.91 -12.91
C LYS A 118 14.85 -12.97 -12.59
N GLU A 119 14.51 -13.14 -11.32
CA GLU A 119 13.47 -14.10 -10.89
C GLU A 119 12.08 -13.64 -11.31
N ILE A 120 11.80 -12.33 -11.26
CA ILE A 120 10.55 -11.75 -11.77
C ILE A 120 10.42 -11.97 -13.27
N GLU A 121 11.47 -11.72 -14.07
CA GLU A 121 11.44 -11.97 -15.52
C GLU A 121 11.20 -13.44 -15.87
N ARG A 122 11.76 -14.36 -15.08
CA ARG A 122 11.58 -15.80 -15.24
C ARG A 122 10.15 -16.24 -14.89
N ASP A 123 9.65 -15.83 -13.73
CA ASP A 123 8.44 -16.39 -13.11
C ASP A 123 7.16 -15.60 -13.45
N CYS A 124 7.27 -14.30 -13.76
CA CYS A 124 6.16 -13.38 -13.99
C CYS A 124 6.00 -13.01 -15.47
N LYS A 125 6.17 -13.97 -16.39
CA LYS A 125 6.02 -13.71 -17.83
C LYS A 125 4.63 -13.18 -18.17
N LEU A 126 4.58 -11.95 -18.68
CA LEU A 126 3.35 -11.32 -19.11
C LEU A 126 2.95 -11.78 -20.52
N ASN A 127 1.72 -12.26 -20.65
CA ASN A 127 1.12 -12.49 -21.97
C ASN A 127 0.98 -11.15 -22.74
N LYS A 128 0.78 -11.22 -24.06
CA LYS A 128 0.70 -10.03 -24.93
C LYS A 128 -0.34 -9.01 -24.43
N LYS A 129 -1.50 -9.49 -23.95
CA LYS A 129 -2.59 -8.64 -23.44
C LYS A 129 -2.20 -7.86 -22.20
N ARG A 130 -1.56 -8.51 -21.21
CA ARG A 130 -1.10 -7.85 -19.97
C ARG A 130 0.04 -6.86 -20.23
N ARG A 131 0.92 -7.16 -21.18
CA ARG A 131 2.00 -6.25 -21.61
C ARG A 131 1.45 -4.98 -22.26
N TYR A 132 0.40 -5.11 -23.06
CA TYR A 132 -0.28 -3.96 -23.66
C TYR A 132 -0.96 -3.08 -22.62
N PHE A 133 -1.67 -3.69 -21.66
CA PHE A 133 -2.31 -2.98 -20.54
C PHE A 133 -1.33 -2.08 -19.79
N LEU A 134 -0.19 -2.61 -19.32
CA LEU A 134 0.83 -1.85 -18.57
C LEU A 134 1.53 -0.73 -19.37
N ARG A 135 1.40 -0.71 -20.71
CA ARG A 135 1.98 0.35 -21.55
C ARG A 135 1.00 1.48 -21.82
N THR A 136 -0.29 1.22 -21.63
CA THR A 136 -1.38 2.15 -21.99
C THR A 136 -2.06 2.76 -20.78
N HIS A 137 -1.83 2.18 -19.59
CA HIS A 137 -2.36 2.58 -18.30
C HIS A 137 -1.21 2.50 -17.29
#